data_AF-A0A933E5E0-F1
#
_entry.id   AF-A0A933E5E0-F1
#
_cell.length_a   1.000
_cell.length_b   1.000
_cell.length_c   1.000
_cell.angle_alpha   90.00
_cell.angle_beta   90.00
_cell.angle_gamma   90.00
#
_symmetry.space_group_name_H-M   'P 1'
#
loop_
_entity.id
_entity.type
_entity.pdbx_description
1 polymer ?
#
loop_
_entity_poly.entity_id
_entity_poly.type
_entity_poly.pdbx_seq_one_letter_code
_entity_poly.pdbx_strand_id
1 'polypeptide(L)'
;MKIKTMPKETLAELLLFLAENEEFTAVEHQLLEGMSVAQVRAALRELAVGLRQEASEEGDSHYNPQKDSKLSSEAKEIISYLSPGEERALLQAFGLIDRAKPILKQ
;
A
#
# COMPACT_ATOMS: atom_id res chain seq x y z
N MET A 1 -12.41 12.82 5.03
CA MET A 1 -11.17 12.10 4.67
C MET A 1 -10.41 12.88 3.61
N LYS A 2 -9.08 12.82 3.58
CA LYS A 2 -8.26 13.38 2.48
C LYS A 2 -7.64 12.21 1.70
N ILE A 3 -7.77 12.19 0.38
CA ILE A 3 -7.19 11.13 -0.49
C ILE A 3 -5.69 10.96 -0.23
N LYS A 4 -4.97 12.07 -0.02
CA LYS A 4 -3.52 12.10 0.25
C LYS A 4 -3.09 11.38 1.54
N THR A 5 -4.02 11.01 2.43
CA THR A 5 -3.71 10.33 3.69
C THR A 5 -4.23 8.89 3.73
N MET A 6 -4.73 8.38 2.61
CA MET A 6 -5.24 7.01 2.51
C MET A 6 -4.07 6.03 2.37
N PRO A 7 -4.11 4.84 3.00
CA PRO A 7 -3.11 3.80 2.74
C PRO A 7 -3.05 3.47 1.25
N LYS A 8 -1.84 3.29 0.73
CA LYS A 8 -1.60 3.06 -0.70
C LYS A 8 -2.33 1.82 -1.22
N GLU A 9 -2.35 0.74 -0.44
CA GLU A 9 -3.13 -0.46 -0.75
C GLU A 9 -4.62 -0.17 -0.87
N THR A 10 -5.20 0.54 0.11
CA THR A 10 -6.62 0.93 0.08
C THR A 10 -6.94 1.82 -1.12
N LEU A 11 -6.05 2.77 -1.45
CA LEU A 11 -6.22 3.64 -2.61
C LEU A 11 -6.11 2.84 -3.91
N ALA A 12 -5.20 1.86 -3.99
CA ALA A 12 -5.07 0.99 -5.16
C ALA A 12 -6.32 0.14 -5.38
N GLU A 13 -6.88 -0.47 -4.33
CA GLU A 13 -8.15 -1.22 -4.44
C GLU A 13 -9.29 -0.33 -4.91
N LEU A 14 -9.38 0.90 -4.39
CA LEU A 14 -10.40 1.85 -4.80
C LEU A 14 -10.29 2.21 -6.29
N LEU A 15 -9.07 2.47 -6.76
CA LEU A 15 -8.80 2.79 -8.16
C LEU A 15 -9.12 1.61 -9.09
N LEU A 16 -8.77 0.38 -8.69
CA LEU A 16 -9.14 -0.84 -9.41
C LEU A 16 -10.66 -1.02 -9.49
N PHE A 17 -11.33 -0.88 -8.35
CA PHE A 17 -12.79 -0.99 -8.29
C PHE A 17 -13.45 0.00 -9.24
N LEU A 18 -13.03 1.26 -9.24
CA LEU A 18 -13.54 2.28 -10.15
C LEU A 18 -13.26 1.93 -11.61
N ALA A 19 -12.06 1.47 -11.93
CA ALA A 19 -11.70 1.11 -13.30
C ALA A 19 -12.52 -0.07 -13.86
N GLU A 20 -13.01 -0.95 -13.01
CA GLU A 20 -13.77 -2.15 -13.38
C GLU A 20 -15.28 -1.94 -13.38
N ASN A 21 -15.79 -1.14 -12.44
CA ASN A 21 -17.23 -1.09 -12.15
C ASN A 21 -17.88 0.26 -12.51
N GLU A 22 -17.11 1.34 -12.65
CA GLU A 22 -17.67 2.68 -12.91
C GLU A 22 -17.80 2.96 -14.42
N GLU A 23 -18.96 3.47 -14.85
CA GLU A 23 -19.25 3.77 -16.26
C GLU A 23 -18.73 5.15 -16.71
N PHE A 24 -18.42 6.05 -15.78
CA PHE A 24 -17.87 7.40 -16.04
C PHE A 24 -18.72 8.29 -16.96
N THR A 25 -20.00 8.00 -17.11
CA THR A 25 -20.94 8.77 -17.96
C THR A 25 -21.00 10.26 -17.58
N ALA A 26 -20.91 10.58 -16.29
CA ALA A 26 -20.95 11.95 -15.78
C ALA A 26 -19.74 12.80 -16.19
N VAL A 27 -18.59 12.17 -16.50
CA VAL A 27 -17.34 12.87 -16.83
C VAL A 27 -16.96 12.76 -18.30
N GLU A 28 -17.69 11.96 -19.09
CA GLU A 28 -17.45 11.76 -20.52
C GLU A 28 -17.41 13.08 -21.30
N HIS A 29 -18.33 14.00 -20.99
CA HIS A 29 -18.38 15.34 -21.60
C HIS A 29 -17.31 16.31 -21.09
N GLN A 30 -16.56 15.94 -20.05
CA GLN A 30 -15.49 16.75 -19.45
C GLN A 30 -14.10 16.22 -19.85
N LEU A 31 -14.04 15.10 -20.58
CA LEU A 31 -12.79 14.57 -21.10
C LEU A 31 -12.22 15.52 -22.14
N LEU A 32 -10.89 15.70 -22.10
CA LEU A 32 -10.16 16.45 -23.10
C LEU A 32 -10.29 15.76 -24.47
N GLU A 33 -10.19 16.54 -25.56
CA GLU A 33 -10.19 15.99 -26.91
C GLU A 33 -9.14 14.87 -27.06
N GLY A 34 -9.59 13.72 -27.57
CA GLY A 34 -8.74 12.54 -27.76
C GLY A 34 -8.63 11.61 -26.55
N MET A 35 -9.32 11.90 -25.43
CA MET A 35 -9.39 11.01 -24.27
C MET A 35 -10.75 10.29 -24.20
N SER A 36 -10.71 8.97 -24.16
CA SER A 36 -11.88 8.08 -24.03
C SER A 36 -12.00 7.53 -22.61
N VAL A 37 -13.22 7.11 -22.23
CA VAL A 37 -13.47 6.41 -20.96
C VAL A 37 -12.59 5.15 -20.82
N ALA A 38 -12.32 4.46 -21.91
CA ALA A 38 -11.42 3.30 -21.92
C ALA A 38 -9.99 3.68 -21.50
N GLN A 39 -9.47 4.82 -21.97
CA GLN A 39 -8.16 5.33 -21.57
C GLN A 39 -8.15 5.78 -20.10
N VAL A 40 -9.24 6.37 -19.60
CA VAL A 40 -9.37 6.70 -18.17
C VAL A 40 -9.30 5.43 -17.32
N ARG A 41 -10.07 4.40 -17.67
CA ARG A 41 -10.03 3.10 -16.97
C ARG A 41 -8.64 2.47 -17.02
N ALA A 42 -7.95 2.54 -18.15
CA ALA A 42 -6.59 2.04 -18.29
C ALA A 42 -5.62 2.79 -17.35
N ALA A 43 -5.69 4.12 -17.32
CA ALA A 43 -4.85 4.94 -16.43
C ALA A 43 -5.11 4.64 -14.95
N LEU A 44 -6.37 4.43 -14.55
CA LEU A 44 -6.70 4.07 -13.17
C LEU A 44 -6.11 2.70 -12.77
N ARG A 45 -6.13 1.72 -13.68
CA ARG A 45 -5.49 0.41 -13.44
C ARG A 45 -3.98 0.53 -13.31
N GLU A 46 -3.35 1.29 -14.20
CA GLU A 46 -1.91 1.52 -14.17
C GLU A 46 -1.48 2.19 -12.86
N LEU A 47 -2.21 3.22 -12.42
CA LEU A 47 -1.98 3.89 -11.14
C LEU A 47 -2.17 2.95 -9.95
N ALA A 48 -3.19 2.09 -9.98
CA ALA A 48 -3.40 1.11 -8.92
C ALA A 48 -2.25 0.08 -8.84
N VAL A 49 -1.75 -0.39 -9.98
CA VAL A 49 -0.59 -1.29 -10.04
C VAL A 49 0.65 -0.59 -9.48
N GLY A 50 0.92 0.65 -9.90
CA GLY A 50 2.04 1.44 -9.37
C GLY A 50 1.95 1.64 -7.86
N LEU A 51 0.76 1.96 -7.33
CA LEU A 51 0.55 2.11 -5.89
C LEU A 51 0.72 0.81 -5.11
N ARG A 52 0.33 -0.34 -5.67
CA ARG A 52 0.59 -1.64 -5.05
C ARG A 52 2.09 -1.96 -5.03
N GLN A 53 2.81 -1.65 -6.11
CA GLN A 53 4.27 -1.82 -6.16
C GLN A 53 4.96 -0.92 -5.13
N GLU A 54 4.60 0.37 -5.07
CA GLU A 54 5.13 1.28 -4.05
C GLU A 54 4.78 0.83 -2.63
N ALA A 55 3.57 0.29 -2.40
CA ALA A 55 3.19 -0.24 -1.11
C ALA A 55 4.03 -1.46 -0.70
N SER A 56 4.36 -2.34 -1.65
CA SER A 56 5.28 -3.45 -1.42
C SER A 56 6.71 -2.97 -1.15
N GLU A 57 7.20 -1.98 -1.90
CA GLU A 57 8.54 -1.42 -1.74
C GLU A 57 8.69 -0.61 -0.44
N GLU A 58 7.63 0.05 0.05
CA GLU A 58 7.58 0.67 1.38
C GLU A 58 7.47 -0.36 2.52
N GLY A 59 7.17 -1.62 2.20
CA GLY A 59 7.32 -2.79 3.06
C GLY A 59 8.74 -3.34 3.10
N ASP A 60 9.58 -3.01 2.11
CA ASP A 60 10.90 -3.63 1.87
C ASP A 60 12.06 -2.99 2.65
N SER A 61 11.77 -2.27 3.73
CA SER A 61 12.69 -2.31 4.89
C SER A 61 12.57 -3.69 5.55
N HIS A 62 12.89 -4.75 4.80
CA HIS A 62 12.73 -6.15 5.19
C HIS A 62 13.75 -6.50 6.27
N TYR A 63 13.50 -6.03 7.49
CA TYR A 63 14.06 -6.66 8.67
C TYR A 63 13.60 -8.10 8.65
N ASN A 64 14.56 -9.01 8.53
CA ASN A 64 14.31 -10.45 8.53
C ASN A 64 14.61 -10.98 9.94
N PRO A 65 13.58 -11.27 10.76
CA PRO A 65 13.79 -11.72 12.14
C PRO A 65 14.58 -13.01 12.22
N GLN A 66 14.48 -13.87 11.20
CA GLN A 66 15.19 -15.15 11.16
C GLN A 66 16.71 -14.97 11.06
N LYS A 67 17.15 -13.87 10.43
CA LYS A 67 18.57 -13.52 10.24
C LYS A 67 19.13 -12.67 11.39
N ASP A 68 18.32 -12.18 12.31
CA ASP A 68 18.82 -11.40 13.45
C ASP A 68 19.48 -12.31 14.50
N SER A 69 20.74 -12.05 14.84
CA SER A 69 21.49 -12.79 15.86
C SER A 69 21.14 -12.38 17.29
N LYS A 70 20.41 -11.27 17.47
CA LYS A 70 19.97 -10.76 18.78
C LYS A 70 18.66 -11.40 19.26
N LEU A 71 17.92 -12.06 18.36
CA LEU A 71 16.69 -12.76 18.69
C LEU A 71 16.98 -14.22 19.09
N SER A 72 16.33 -14.70 20.15
CA SER A 72 16.40 -16.11 20.54
C SER A 72 15.64 -16.99 19.56
N SER A 73 15.90 -18.30 19.60
CA SER A 73 15.18 -19.31 18.80
C SER A 73 13.67 -19.24 19.04
N GLU A 74 13.25 -19.07 20.29
CA GLU A 74 11.84 -19.02 20.70
C GLU A 74 11.18 -17.75 20.19
N ALA A 75 11.88 -16.61 20.21
CA ALA A 75 11.36 -15.36 19.66
C ALA A 75 11.14 -15.46 18.15
N LYS A 76 12.08 -16.09 17.43
CA LYS A 76 11.95 -16.33 15.98
C LYS A 76 10.81 -17.26 15.63
N GLU A 77 10.58 -18.28 16.45
CA GLU A 77 9.47 -19.22 16.29
C GLU A 77 8.13 -18.50 16.53
N ILE A 78 8.00 -17.72 17.60
CA ILE A 78 6.79 -16.92 17.87
C ILE A 78 6.50 -15.96 16.72
N ILE A 79 7.51 -15.25 16.22
CA ILE A 79 7.34 -14.29 15.11
C ILE A 79 6.85 -15.00 13.83
N SER A 80 7.30 -16.24 13.59
CA SER A 80 6.89 -17.01 12.40
C SER A 80 5.41 -17.38 12.36
N TYR A 81 4.71 -17.33 13.49
CA TYR A 81 3.27 -17.58 13.58
C TYR A 81 2.41 -16.33 13.41
N LEU A 82 3.02 -15.15 13.31
CA LEU A 82 2.31 -13.88 13.18
C LEU A 82 1.93 -13.60 11.73
N SER A 83 0.80 -12.92 11.54
CA SER A 83 0.50 -12.32 10.24
C SER A 83 1.49 -11.17 9.94
N PRO A 84 1.71 -10.81 8.66
CA PRO A 84 2.65 -9.74 8.31
C PRO A 84 2.39 -8.39 9.01
N GLY A 85 1.11 -8.07 9.26
CA GLY A 85 0.72 -6.86 9.99
C GLY A 85 1.07 -6.91 11.48
N GLU A 86 0.87 -8.07 12.12
CA GLU A 86 1.21 -8.30 13.53
C GLU A 86 2.72 -8.34 13.75
N GLU A 87 3.45 -9.01 12.86
CA GLU A 87 4.91 -9.02 12.85
C GLU A 87 5.44 -7.58 12.78
N ARG A 88 4.97 -6.79 11.82
CA ARG A 88 5.39 -5.39 11.68
C ARG A 88 5.08 -4.57 12.93
N ALA A 89 3.88 -4.70 13.49
CA ALA A 89 3.50 -3.98 14.69
C ALA A 89 4.38 -4.36 15.91
N LEU A 90 4.68 -5.65 16.05
CA LEU A 90 5.56 -6.17 17.10
C LEU A 90 6.98 -5.62 16.93
N LEU A 91 7.57 -5.75 15.75
CA LEU A 91 8.92 -5.28 15.46
C LEU A 91 9.06 -3.75 15.66
N GLN A 92 8.03 -2.97 15.30
CA GLN A 92 7.96 -1.53 15.58
C GLN A 92 7.84 -1.21 17.07
N ALA A 93 7.10 -2.02 17.83
CA ALA A 93 6.96 -1.83 19.28
C ALA A 93 8.30 -2.01 20.00
N PHE A 94 9.11 -2.98 19.54
CA PHE A 94 10.46 -3.26 20.05
C PHE A 94 11.57 -2.41 19.41
N GLY A 95 11.24 -1.52 18.47
CA GLY A 95 12.21 -0.64 17.81
C GLY A 95 13.21 -1.36 16.90
N LEU A 96 12.86 -2.57 16.44
CA LEU A 96 13.66 -3.36 15.50
C LEU A 96 13.48 -2.87 14.05
N ILE A 97 12.36 -2.22 13.79
CA ILE A 97 12.11 -1.48 12.55
C ILE A 97 11.56 -0.09 12.89
N ASP A 98 11.83 0.86 12.01
CA ASP A 98 11.34 2.21 12.17
C ASP A 98 9.81 2.22 12.24
N ARG A 99 9.29 2.93 13.23
CA ARG A 99 7.88 3.33 13.20
C ARG A 99 7.71 4.19 11.97
N ALA A 100 6.76 3.81 11.11
CA ALA A 100 6.38 4.65 9.97
C ALA A 100 6.18 6.07 10.51
N LYS A 101 7.03 7.01 10.07
CA LYS A 101 6.94 8.39 10.55
C LYS A 101 5.52 8.88 10.26
N PRO A 102 4.78 9.40 11.25
CA PRO A 102 3.56 10.10 10.94
C PRO A 102 3.96 11.25 10.01
N ILE A 103 3.35 11.30 8.82
CA ILE A 103 3.57 12.36 7.86
C ILE A 103 3.18 13.67 8.55
N LEU A 104 4.16 14.35 9.13
CA LEU A 104 4.03 15.67 9.73
C LEU A 104 3.69 16.62 8.59
N LYS A 105 2.43 17.06 8.57
CA LYS A 105 1.96 18.14 7.71
C LYS A 105 2.76 19.39 8.06
N GLN A 106 3.55 19.90 7.11
CA GLN A 106 3.94 21.30 7.05
C GLN A 106 2.91 22.06 6.22
#